data_AF-A0A7X9FME6-F1
#
_entry.id   AF-A0A7X9FME6-F1
#
_cell.length_a   1.000
_cell.length_b   1.000
_cell.length_c   1.000
_cell.angle_alpha   90.00
_cell.angle_beta   90.00
_cell.angle_gamma   90.00
#
_symmetry.space_group_name_H-M   'P 1'
#
loop_
_entity.id
_entity.type
_entity.pdbx_description
1 polymer ?
#
loop_
_entity_poly.entity_id
_entity_poly.type
_entity_poly.pdbx_seq_one_letter_code
_entity_poly.pdbx_strand_id
1 'polypeptide(L)'
;MSLTFASCFEKYRCLLAEVDALFARVRQACPEAVTCAEGCSDCCHALFDISLIEALYLNSVFNERFPNGPQREKILDLADQADRAHYKLKRKAVKAGEKGVATETILADLARERIRCPLLGDDDRCVLYDCRPVTCRLYGVPLEIGGK
;
A
#
# COMPACT_ATOMS: atom_id res chain seq x y z
N MET A 1 -5.13 -26.16 -13.53
CA MET A 1 -3.73 -25.74 -13.71
C MET A 1 -3.35 -24.83 -12.56
N SER A 2 -2.54 -25.29 -11.62
CA SER A 2 -1.93 -24.42 -10.61
C SER A 2 -0.82 -23.62 -11.30
N LEU A 3 -1.12 -22.37 -11.68
CA LEU A 3 -0.09 -21.43 -12.11
C LEU A 3 0.84 -21.19 -10.91
N THR A 4 2.05 -21.72 -10.97
CA THR A 4 3.08 -21.48 -9.96
C THR A 4 3.84 -20.21 -10.34
N PHE A 5 3.67 -19.16 -9.55
CA PHE A 5 4.39 -17.89 -9.68
C PHE A 5 5.73 -17.87 -8.92
N ALA A 6 6.24 -19.04 -8.52
CA ALA A 6 7.39 -19.16 -7.61
C ALA A 6 8.61 -18.35 -8.06
N SER A 7 9.01 -18.47 -9.34
CA SER A 7 10.16 -17.72 -9.88
C SER A 7 9.92 -16.21 -9.92
N CYS A 8 8.69 -15.76 -10.15
CA CYS A 8 8.33 -14.34 -10.08
C CYS A 8 8.37 -13.83 -8.64
N PHE A 9 7.88 -14.62 -7.68
CA PHE A 9 7.93 -14.28 -6.26
C PHE A 9 9.35 -14.23 -5.72
N GLU A 10 10.25 -15.10 -6.19
CA GLU A 10 11.68 -15.03 -5.85
C GLU A 10 12.29 -13.71 -6.32
N LYS A 11 12.13 -13.36 -7.60
CA LYS A 11 12.62 -12.07 -8.13
C LYS A 11 12.02 -10.88 -7.39
N TYR A 12 10.73 -10.95 -7.09
CA TYR A 12 10.06 -9.89 -6.34
C TYR A 12 10.61 -9.77 -4.92
N ARG A 13 10.89 -10.87 -4.21
CA ARG A 13 11.55 -10.83 -2.88
C ARG A 13 12.96 -10.24 -2.95
N CYS A 14 13.73 -10.53 -4.01
CA CYS A 14 15.02 -9.89 -4.22
C CYS A 14 14.87 -8.36 -4.38
N LEU A 15 13.90 -7.92 -5.19
CA LEU A 15 13.58 -6.49 -5.33
C LEU A 15 13.19 -5.87 -3.99
N LEU A 16 12.36 -6.54 -3.17
CA LEU A 16 11.99 -6.03 -1.85
C LEU A 16 13.22 -5.84 -0.94
N ALA A 17 14.18 -6.77 -0.97
CA ALA A 17 15.40 -6.67 -0.20
C ALA A 17 16.29 -5.49 -0.66
N GLU A 18 16.38 -5.26 -1.97
CA GLU A 18 17.09 -4.09 -2.52
C GLU A 18 16.43 -2.78 -2.10
N VAL A 19 15.10 -2.73 -2.12
CA VAL A 19 14.30 -1.58 -1.68
C VAL A 19 14.49 -1.31 -0.18
N ASP A 20 14.47 -2.34 0.66
CA ASP A 20 14.73 -2.20 2.10
C ASP A 20 16.16 -1.68 2.36
N ALA A 21 17.15 -2.19 1.62
CA ALA A 21 18.52 -1.72 1.70
C ALA A 21 18.65 -0.26 1.27
N LEU A 22 17.97 0.15 0.19
CA LEU A 22 17.90 1.55 -0.24
C LEU A 22 17.28 2.44 0.85
N PHE A 23 16.14 2.04 1.41
CA PHE A 23 15.46 2.79 2.47
C PHE A 23 16.36 2.97 3.70
N ALA A 24 17.08 1.91 4.10
CA ALA A 24 18.02 1.96 5.21
C ALA A 24 19.14 2.99 4.96
N ARG A 25 19.71 3.04 3.75
CA ARG A 25 20.72 4.04 3.39
C ARG A 25 20.17 5.47 3.45
N VAL A 26 18.96 5.69 2.93
CA VAL A 26 18.30 7.01 2.98
C VAL A 26 18.05 7.44 4.42
N ARG A 27 17.55 6.53 5.26
CA ARG A 27 17.33 6.80 6.70
C ARG A 27 18.62 7.15 7.43
N GLN A 28 19.74 6.51 7.08
CA GLN A 28 21.06 6.84 7.65
C GLN A 28 21.57 8.20 7.17
N ALA A 29 21.36 8.55 5.89
CA ALA A 29 21.81 9.81 5.32
C ALA A 29 20.96 11.01 5.78
N CYS A 30 19.66 10.81 5.98
CA CYS A 30 18.70 11.87 6.31
C CYS A 30 17.82 11.51 7.53
N PRO A 31 18.40 11.31 8.73
CA PRO A 31 17.67 10.79 9.88
C PRO A 31 16.53 11.70 10.36
N GLU A 32 16.69 13.02 10.25
CA GLU A 32 15.65 13.98 10.68
C GLU A 32 14.46 14.03 9.71
N ALA A 33 14.65 13.60 8.46
CA ALA A 33 13.62 13.62 7.43
C ALA A 33 12.81 12.30 7.35
N VAL A 34 13.27 11.23 8.00
CA VAL A 34 12.63 9.90 7.96
C VAL A 34 12.11 9.53 9.34
N THR A 35 10.81 9.77 9.56
CA THR A 35 10.09 9.39 10.79
C THR A 35 9.45 8.01 10.73
N CYS A 36 9.47 7.37 9.54
CA CYS A 36 8.83 6.08 9.30
C CYS A 36 9.54 4.95 10.06
N ALA A 37 8.77 4.22 10.86
CA ALA A 37 9.18 3.04 11.61
C ALA A 37 7.99 2.06 11.71
N GLU A 38 8.22 0.84 12.20
CA GLU A 38 7.12 -0.06 12.53
C GLU A 38 6.19 0.60 13.56
N GLY A 39 4.87 0.52 13.33
CA GLY A 39 3.87 1.25 14.10
C GLY A 39 3.57 2.67 13.60
N CYS A 40 4.33 3.21 12.63
CA CYS A 40 3.88 4.35 11.84
C CYS A 40 2.84 3.87 10.81
N SER A 41 1.58 4.30 10.95
CA SER A 41 0.47 3.82 10.12
C SER A 41 0.08 4.78 8.98
N ASP A 42 0.88 5.81 8.69
CA ASP A 42 0.53 6.82 7.67
C ASP A 42 0.38 6.20 6.26
N CYS A 43 1.29 5.30 5.88
CA CYS A 43 1.18 4.56 4.62
C CYS A 43 -0.07 3.66 4.56
N CYS A 44 -0.54 3.19 5.71
CA CYS A 44 -1.75 2.37 5.82
C CYS A 44 -3.05 3.18 5.65
N HIS A 45 -2.97 4.49 5.46
CA HIS A 45 -4.11 5.34 5.15
C HIS A 45 -3.97 6.05 3.79
N ALA A 46 -2.81 5.95 3.16
CA ALA A 46 -2.54 6.55 1.86
C ALA A 46 -3.18 5.73 0.73
N LEU A 47 -3.55 6.43 -0.35
CA LEU A 47 -4.07 5.83 -1.57
C LEU A 47 -2.96 5.71 -2.61
N PHE A 48 -2.69 4.50 -3.05
CA PHE A 48 -1.77 4.21 -4.14
C PHE A 48 -2.14 2.89 -4.79
N ASP A 49 -1.74 2.73 -6.04
CA ASP A 49 -1.85 1.47 -6.74
C ASP A 49 -0.69 0.56 -6.38
N ILE A 50 -0.97 -0.75 -6.43
CA ILE A 50 0.05 -1.79 -6.40
C ILE A 50 0.04 -2.52 -7.74
N SER A 51 1.21 -2.96 -8.17
CA SER A 51 1.37 -3.74 -9.39
C SER A 51 0.75 -5.14 -9.25
N LEU A 52 0.54 -5.81 -10.38
CA LEU A 52 -0.02 -7.17 -10.39
C LEU A 52 0.82 -8.18 -9.60
N ILE A 53 2.14 -8.11 -9.68
CA ILE A 53 3.03 -9.02 -8.95
C ILE A 53 2.92 -8.83 -7.44
N GLU A 54 2.79 -7.58 -6.98
CA GLU A 54 2.59 -7.25 -5.57
C GLU A 54 1.24 -7.77 -5.06
N ALA A 55 0.17 -7.57 -5.85
CA ALA A 55 -1.16 -8.06 -5.51
C ALA A 55 -1.20 -9.60 -5.42
N LEU A 56 -0.58 -10.31 -6.38
CA LEU A 56 -0.49 -11.77 -6.37
C LEU A 56 0.34 -12.29 -5.18
N TYR A 57 1.47 -11.65 -4.89
CA TYR A 57 2.32 -12.03 -3.76
C TYR A 57 1.60 -11.81 -2.42
N LEU A 58 1.00 -10.63 -2.22
CA LEU A 58 0.21 -10.34 -1.01
C LEU A 58 -0.94 -11.33 -0.84
N ASN A 59 -1.67 -11.65 -1.91
CA ASN A 59 -2.75 -12.63 -1.86
C ASN A 59 -2.26 -14.03 -1.48
N SER A 60 -1.12 -14.46 -2.05
CA SER A 60 -0.50 -15.74 -1.72
C SER A 60 -0.12 -15.81 -0.24
N VAL A 61 0.59 -14.80 0.27
CA VAL A 61 1.01 -14.74 1.68
C VAL A 61 -0.19 -14.63 2.62
N PHE A 62 -1.21 -13.86 2.25
CA PHE A 62 -2.44 -13.73 3.04
C PHE A 62 -3.14 -15.09 3.19
N ASN A 63 -3.27 -15.86 2.11
CA ASN A 63 -3.90 -17.17 2.16
C ASN A 63 -3.07 -18.21 2.94
N GLU A 64 -1.73 -18.09 2.93
CA GLU A 64 -0.84 -18.93 3.72
C GLU A 64 -0.92 -18.61 5.22
N ARG A 65 -0.88 -17.32 5.59
CA ARG A 65 -0.80 -16.88 7.00
C ARG A 65 -2.14 -16.81 7.71
N PHE A 66 -3.21 -16.57 6.97
CA PHE A 66 -4.56 -16.42 7.52
C PHE A 66 -5.47 -17.50 6.93
N PRO A 67 -5.36 -18.75 7.40
CA PRO A 67 -6.35 -19.78 7.09
C PRO A 67 -7.74 -19.38 7.65
N ASN A 68 -8.76 -20.16 7.32
CA ASN A 68 -10.14 -19.87 7.76
C ASN A 68 -10.21 -19.71 9.29
N GLY A 69 -10.80 -18.61 9.73
CA GLY A 69 -10.96 -18.28 11.13
C GLY A 69 -11.24 -16.80 11.38
N PRO A 70 -11.46 -16.41 12.65
CA PRO A 70 -11.95 -15.07 13.00
C PRO A 70 -11.02 -13.93 12.58
N GLN A 71 -9.70 -14.16 12.60
CA GLN A 71 -8.73 -13.16 12.15
C GLN A 71 -8.84 -12.87 10.66
N ARG A 72 -9.02 -13.93 9.85
CA ARG A 72 -9.21 -13.82 8.40
C ARG A 72 -10.51 -13.08 8.09
N GLU A 73 -11.60 -13.46 8.75
CA GLU A 73 -12.92 -12.82 8.59
C GLU A 73 -12.85 -11.33 8.89
N LYS A 74 -12.21 -10.95 10.01
CA LYS A 74 -12.01 -9.54 10.35
C LYS A 74 -11.26 -8.76 9.27
N ILE A 75 -10.19 -9.32 8.71
CA ILE A 75 -9.41 -8.66 7.64
C ILE A 75 -10.26 -8.53 6.37
N LEU A 76 -11.06 -9.54 6.04
CA LEU A 76 -11.96 -9.50 4.89
C LEU A 76 -13.08 -8.47 5.06
N ASP A 77 -13.67 -8.35 6.26
CA ASP A 77 -14.65 -7.31 6.55
C ASP A 77 -14.07 -5.90 6.38
N LEU A 78 -12.82 -5.70 6.81
CA LEU A 78 -12.08 -4.45 6.58
C LEU A 78 -11.78 -4.23 5.09
N ALA A 79 -11.50 -5.29 4.34
CA ALA A 79 -11.27 -5.23 2.90
C ALA A 79 -12.55 -4.83 2.16
N ASP A 80 -13.70 -5.37 2.53
CA ASP A 80 -15.00 -4.99 1.97
C ASP A 80 -15.35 -3.52 2.23
N GLN A 81 -14.99 -3.02 3.41
CA GLN A 81 -15.15 -1.60 3.74
C GLN A 81 -14.23 -0.71 2.88
N ALA A 82 -12.96 -1.09 2.73
CA ALA A 82 -11.99 -0.38 1.92
C ALA A 82 -12.39 -0.39 0.42
N ASP A 83 -12.81 -1.53 -0.10
CA ASP A 83 -13.28 -1.67 -1.49
C ASP A 83 -14.50 -0.79 -1.76
N ARG A 84 -15.47 -0.78 -0.85
CA ARG A 84 -16.64 0.10 -0.93
C ARG A 84 -16.24 1.58 -0.91
N ALA A 85 -15.25 1.96 -0.10
CA ALA A 85 -14.74 3.32 -0.06
C ALA A 85 -14.03 3.68 -1.38
N HIS A 86 -13.18 2.81 -1.91
CA HIS A 86 -12.54 2.98 -3.22
C HIS A 86 -13.55 3.12 -4.35
N TYR A 87 -14.58 2.27 -4.38
CA TYR A 87 -15.64 2.35 -5.40
C TYR A 87 -16.36 3.71 -5.36
N LYS A 88 -16.75 4.18 -4.16
CA LYS A 88 -17.39 5.49 -4.00
C LYS A 88 -16.49 6.62 -4.48
N LEU A 89 -15.21 6.56 -4.14
CA LEU A 89 -14.22 7.57 -4.54
C LEU A 89 -14.02 7.61 -6.06
N LYS A 90 -13.80 6.45 -6.69
CA LYS A 90 -13.68 6.33 -8.16
C LYS A 90 -14.94 6.84 -8.85
N ARG A 91 -16.13 6.49 -8.34
CA ARG A 91 -17.41 6.97 -8.87
C ARG A 91 -17.57 8.48 -8.74
N LYS A 92 -17.12 9.09 -7.64
CA LYS A 92 -17.11 10.55 -7.45
C LYS A 92 -16.20 11.22 -8.48
N ALA A 93 -15.01 10.69 -8.70
CA ALA A 93 -14.06 11.21 -9.69
C ALA A 93 -14.60 11.15 -11.12
N VAL A 94 -15.18 10.01 -11.53
CA VAL A 94 -15.82 9.86 -12.85
C VAL A 94 -16.94 10.90 -13.04
N LYS A 95 -17.84 11.03 -12.06
CA LYS A 95 -18.93 12.02 -12.11
C LYS A 95 -18.43 13.47 -12.15
N ALA A 96 -17.29 13.77 -11.53
CA ALA A 96 -16.69 15.09 -11.60
C ALA A 96 -16.16 15.38 -13.02
N GLY A 97 -15.51 14.38 -13.64
CA GLY A 97 -15.08 14.46 -15.03
C GLY A 97 -16.25 14.65 -16.00
N GLU A 98 -17.34 13.90 -15.83
CA GLU A 98 -18.58 14.07 -16.62
C GLU A 98 -19.21 15.47 -16.49
N LYS A 99 -18.98 16.16 -15.37
CA LYS A 99 -19.43 17.54 -15.13
C LYS A 99 -18.45 18.60 -15.62
N GLY A 100 -17.36 18.20 -16.29
CA GLY A 100 -16.35 19.11 -16.84
C GLY A 100 -15.36 19.66 -15.80
N VAL A 101 -15.23 19.03 -14.62
CA VAL A 101 -14.17 19.41 -13.68
C VAL A 101 -12.81 19.05 -14.28
N ALA A 102 -11.84 19.98 -14.19
CA ALA A 102 -10.48 19.77 -14.68
C ALA A 102 -9.81 18.55 -14.02
N THR A 103 -9.09 17.77 -14.83
CA THR A 103 -8.42 16.53 -14.40
C THR A 103 -7.45 16.78 -13.25
N GLU A 104 -6.70 17.88 -13.29
CA GLU A 104 -5.73 18.26 -12.26
C GLU A 104 -6.41 18.45 -10.89
N THR A 105 -7.59 19.07 -10.88
CA THR A 105 -8.41 19.24 -9.67
C THR A 105 -8.87 17.88 -9.13
N ILE A 106 -9.34 16.99 -10.02
CA ILE A 106 -9.78 15.65 -9.64
C ILE A 106 -8.62 14.85 -9.03
N LEU A 107 -7.44 14.89 -9.67
CA LEU A 107 -6.25 14.20 -9.17
C LEU A 107 -5.78 14.78 -7.82
N ALA A 108 -5.82 16.10 -7.66
CA ALA A 108 -5.48 16.75 -6.39
C ALA A 108 -6.46 16.38 -5.27
N ASP A 109 -7.75 16.23 -5.58
CA ASP A 109 -8.75 15.74 -4.63
C ASP A 109 -8.48 14.29 -4.25
N LEU A 110 -8.24 13.41 -5.22
CA LEU A 110 -7.91 12.00 -4.98
C LEU A 110 -6.65 11.84 -4.12
N ALA A 111 -5.62 12.65 -4.35
CA ALA A 111 -4.36 12.60 -3.61
C ALA A 111 -4.51 12.97 -2.12
N ARG A 112 -5.56 13.71 -1.75
CA ARG A 112 -5.87 14.08 -0.35
C ARG A 112 -6.71 13.06 0.39
N GLU A 113 -7.34 12.14 -0.34
CA GLU A 113 -8.28 11.19 0.25
C GLU A 113 -7.50 10.09 0.97
N ARG A 114 -8.07 9.63 2.10
CA ARG A 114 -7.43 8.62 2.97
C ARG A 114 -8.39 7.47 3.16
N ILE A 115 -7.94 6.26 2.82
CA ILE A 115 -8.71 5.03 3.00
C ILE A 115 -7.84 4.05 3.78
N ARG A 116 -8.39 3.56 4.88
CA ARG A 116 -7.70 2.63 5.77
C ARG A 116 -7.41 1.32 5.04
N CYS A 117 -6.16 0.88 5.07
CA CYS A 117 -5.71 -0.41 4.58
C CYS A 117 -6.35 -1.53 5.41
N PRO A 118 -6.85 -2.59 4.77
CA PRO A 118 -7.44 -3.72 5.50
C PRO A 118 -6.42 -4.52 6.31
N LEU A 119 -5.13 -4.41 5.99
CA LEU A 119 -4.04 -5.09 6.69
C LEU A 119 -3.53 -4.32 7.91
N LEU A 120 -4.07 -3.13 8.21
CA LEU A 120 -3.72 -2.41 9.43
C LEU A 120 -4.40 -3.08 10.63
N GLY A 121 -3.61 -3.54 11.60
CA GLY A 121 -4.07 -4.08 12.87
C GLY A 121 -4.65 -3.01 13.79
N ASP A 122 -5.14 -3.42 14.96
CA ASP A 122 -5.70 -2.50 15.96
C ASP A 122 -4.62 -1.72 16.72
N ASP A 123 -3.38 -2.18 16.66
CA ASP A 123 -2.20 -1.64 17.32
C ASP A 123 -1.31 -0.81 16.38
N ASP A 124 -1.90 -0.28 15.30
CA ASP A 124 -1.22 0.46 14.24
C ASP A 124 -0.09 -0.31 13.52
N ARG A 125 -0.03 -1.64 13.68
CA ARG A 125 0.93 -2.48 12.97
C ARG A 125 0.27 -3.22 11.82
N CYS A 126 0.96 -3.23 10.68
CA CYS A 126 0.51 -4.01 9.52
C CYS A 126 0.66 -5.50 9.82
N VAL A 127 -0.42 -6.28 9.66
CA VAL A 127 -0.41 -7.73 9.92
C VAL A 127 0.44 -8.52 8.90
N LEU A 128 0.87 -7.86 7.82
CA LEU A 128 1.77 -8.38 6.79
C LEU A 128 2.95 -7.42 6.56
N TYR A 129 3.47 -6.80 7.62
CA TYR A 129 4.49 -5.76 7.54
C TYR A 129 5.73 -6.18 6.73
N ASP A 130 6.22 -7.39 6.94
CA ASP A 130 7.38 -7.97 6.25
C ASP A 130 7.11 -8.31 4.77
N CYS A 131 5.85 -8.40 4.36
CA CYS A 131 5.42 -8.65 2.98
C CYS A 131 4.82 -7.41 2.31
N ARG A 132 4.98 -6.22 2.90
CA ARG A 132 4.44 -4.96 2.40
C ARG A 132 4.92 -4.64 0.96
N PRO A 133 4.06 -4.05 0.11
CA PRO A 133 4.40 -3.57 -1.24
C PRO A 133 5.59 -2.61 -1.27
N VAL A 134 6.19 -2.42 -2.46
CA VAL A 134 7.29 -1.49 -2.67
C VAL A 134 6.91 -0.07 -2.24
N THR A 135 5.72 0.40 -2.61
CA THR A 135 5.24 1.74 -2.22
C THR A 135 5.16 1.91 -0.70
N CYS A 136 4.74 0.89 0.05
CA CYS A 136 4.72 0.92 1.51
C CYS A 136 6.12 0.93 2.14
N ARG A 137 7.14 0.37 1.46
CA ARG A 137 8.53 0.35 1.93
C ARG A 137 9.22 1.67 1.73
N LEU A 138 8.94 2.31 0.61
CA LEU A 138 9.49 3.61 0.24
C LEU A 138 8.69 4.78 0.84
N TYR A 139 7.55 4.51 1.46
CA TYR A 139 6.76 5.55 2.10
C TYR A 139 7.58 6.25 3.21
N GLY A 140 7.58 7.58 3.19
CA GLY A 140 8.40 8.40 4.09
C GLY A 140 9.84 8.61 3.63
N VAL A 141 10.22 8.15 2.43
CA VAL A 141 11.46 8.60 1.78
C VAL A 141 11.31 10.08 1.41
N PRO A 142 12.28 10.95 1.76
CA PRO A 142 12.25 12.35 1.37
C PRO A 142 12.30 12.47 -0.15
N LEU A 143 11.45 13.32 -0.71
CA LEU A 143 11.41 13.61 -2.14
C LEU A 143 11.91 15.03 -2.34
N GLU A 144 12.91 15.20 -3.20
CA GLU A 144 13.32 16.51 -3.70
C GLU A 144 12.37 16.89 -4.85
N ILE A 145 11.58 17.95 -4.66
CA ILE A 145 10.59 18.40 -5.65
C ILE A 145 10.97 19.80 -6.11
N GLY A 146 11.52 19.88 -7.32
CA GLY A 146 11.89 21.16 -7.94
C GLY A 146 13.21 21.75 -7.44
N GLY A 147 14.18 20.92 -7.03
CA GLY A 147 15.49 21.37 -6.54
C GLY A 147 15.51 21.75 -5.05
N LYS A 148 14.49 21.33 -4.30
CA LYS A 148 14.31 21.59 -2.86
C LYS A 148 13.69 20.38 -2.17
#